data_AF-A0A1G4RU15-F1
#
_entry.id   AF-A0A1G4RU15-F1
#
_cell.length_a   1.000
_cell.length_b   1.000
_cell.length_c   1.000
_cell.angle_alpha   90.00
_cell.angle_beta   90.00
_cell.angle_gamma   90.00
#
_symmetry.space_group_name_H-M   'P 1'
#
loop_
_entity.id
_entity.type
_entity.pdbx_description
1 polymer ?
#
loop_
_entity_poly.entity_id
_entity_poly.type
_entity_poly.pdbx_seq_one_letter_code
_entity_poly.pdbx_strand_id
1 'polypeptide(L)'
;MGPTWAFAQETAVHALRLMGSGLFDEHPNLRIILGHMGEGLPYMMWRIDHRNAWVKVPPKYPAKRRIADYFNENFYITTSGNFRTQTLIDAMLEIGADRILFSTDWPFENIDHAADWFDTTTISEADRAKIGRTNAKLLFGI
;
A
#
# COMPACT_ATOMS: atom_id res chain seq x y z
N MET A 1 -10.71 16.40 -10.49
CA MET A 1 -9.50 15.56 -10.69
C MET A 1 -9.72 14.18 -10.05
N GLY A 2 -10.73 13.37 -10.46
CA GLY A 2 -11.16 12.15 -9.75
C GLY A 2 -10.08 11.08 -9.55
N PRO A 3 -10.05 9.98 -10.33
CA PRO A 3 -8.97 9.00 -10.25
C PRO A 3 -7.61 9.58 -10.69
N THR A 4 -7.62 10.68 -11.44
CA THR A 4 -6.41 11.38 -11.89
C THR A 4 -5.51 11.84 -10.73
N TRP A 5 -6.08 12.21 -9.56
CA TRP A 5 -5.27 12.70 -8.43
C TRP A 5 -6.01 12.73 -7.08
N ALA A 6 -7.23 13.27 -7.06
CA ALA A 6 -7.92 13.61 -5.81
C ALA A 6 -8.23 12.39 -4.95
N PHE A 7 -8.53 11.25 -5.59
CA PHE A 7 -8.77 9.99 -4.87
C PHE A 7 -7.54 9.55 -4.08
N ALA A 8 -6.36 9.55 -4.72
CA ALA A 8 -5.13 9.17 -4.06
C ALA A 8 -4.80 10.12 -2.90
N GLN A 9 -4.89 11.43 -3.11
CA GLN A 9 -4.63 12.42 -2.07
C GLN A 9 -5.55 12.25 -0.85
N GLU A 10 -6.86 12.14 -1.06
CA GLU A 10 -7.84 12.00 0.02
C GLU A 10 -7.59 10.70 0.80
N THR A 11 -7.43 9.59 0.08
CA THR A 11 -7.29 8.27 0.68
C THR A 11 -5.96 8.12 1.41
N ALA A 12 -4.85 8.61 0.83
CA ALA A 12 -3.54 8.62 1.48
C ALA A 12 -3.56 9.43 2.78
N VAL A 13 -4.14 10.64 2.76
CA VAL A 13 -4.24 11.47 3.97
C VAL A 13 -5.14 10.81 5.01
N HIS A 14 -6.24 10.18 4.61
CA HIS A 14 -7.08 9.43 5.54
C HIS A 14 -6.29 8.30 6.22
N ALA A 15 -5.58 7.47 5.46
CA ALA A 15 -4.74 6.41 6.02
C ALA A 15 -3.67 6.95 6.99
N LEU A 16 -3.01 8.07 6.64
CA LEU A 16 -2.05 8.74 7.52
C LEU A 16 -2.69 9.26 8.81
N ARG A 17 -3.95 9.71 8.77
CA ARG A 17 -4.69 10.12 9.98
C ARG A 17 -5.00 8.94 10.88
N LEU A 18 -5.39 7.78 10.32
CA LEU A 18 -5.60 6.55 11.09
C LEU A 18 -4.30 6.09 11.77
N MET A 19 -3.18 6.13 11.04
CA MET A 19 -1.87 5.78 11.59
C MET A 19 -1.46 6.76 12.69
N GLY A 20 -1.51 8.07 12.41
CA GLY A 20 -1.11 9.11 13.35
C GLY A 20 -2.00 9.23 14.58
N SER A 21 -3.27 8.81 14.53
CA SER A 21 -4.18 8.87 15.68
C SER A 21 -3.88 7.84 16.76
N GLY A 22 -3.02 6.85 16.50
CA GLY A 22 -2.76 5.74 17.42
C GLY A 22 -3.79 4.60 17.34
N LEU A 23 -4.66 4.58 16.31
CA LEU A 23 -5.68 3.53 16.14
C LEU A 23 -5.08 2.12 16.19
N PHE A 24 -3.93 1.93 15.56
CA PHE A 24 -3.26 0.65 15.48
C PHE A 24 -2.44 0.30 16.73
N ASP A 25 -2.23 1.24 17.66
CA ASP A 25 -1.76 0.91 19.00
C ASP A 25 -2.87 0.27 19.83
N GLU A 26 -4.10 0.75 19.67
CA GLU A 26 -5.29 0.24 20.36
C GLU A 26 -5.79 -1.07 19.75
N HIS A 27 -5.69 -1.19 18.42
CA HIS A 27 -6.16 -2.34 17.67
C HIS A 27 -5.08 -2.88 16.71
N PRO A 28 -4.01 -3.50 17.25
CA PRO A 28 -2.83 -3.90 16.45
C PRO A 28 -3.12 -4.98 15.41
N ASN A 29 -4.22 -5.71 15.54
CA ASN A 29 -4.61 -6.77 14.61
C ASN A 29 -5.49 -6.28 13.45
N LEU A 30 -5.86 -4.99 13.41
CA LEU A 30 -6.61 -4.44 12.27
C LEU A 30 -5.77 -4.57 10.99
N ARG A 31 -6.42 -5.04 9.94
CA ARG A 31 -5.87 -5.12 8.59
C ARG A 31 -6.65 -4.16 7.69
N ILE A 32 -5.96 -3.20 7.10
CA ILE A 32 -6.53 -2.21 6.16
C ILE A 32 -5.98 -2.51 4.77
N ILE A 33 -6.80 -2.31 3.74
CA ILE A 33 -6.42 -2.49 2.35
C ILE A 33 -6.58 -1.17 1.62
N LEU A 34 -5.54 -0.73 0.91
CA LEU A 34 -5.59 0.42 0.01
C LEU A 34 -5.48 -0.01 -1.44
N GLY A 35 -6.23 0.64 -2.32
CA GLY A 35 -6.13 0.45 -3.76
C GLY A 35 -4.87 1.08 -4.36
N HIS A 36 -4.77 1.03 -5.69
CA HIS A 36 -4.00 1.98 -6.49
C HIS A 36 -2.52 2.07 -6.10
N MET A 37 -1.93 0.93 -5.74
CA MET A 37 -0.57 0.76 -5.22
C MET A 37 -0.29 1.56 -3.95
N GLY A 38 -1.28 1.65 -3.07
CA GLY A 38 -1.17 2.34 -1.79
C GLY A 38 -1.22 3.86 -1.91
N GLU A 39 -1.85 4.38 -2.96
CA GLU A 39 -2.13 5.83 -3.10
C GLU A 39 -0.87 6.72 -3.05
N GLY A 40 0.26 6.18 -3.52
CA GLY A 40 1.56 6.87 -3.52
C GLY A 40 2.28 6.86 -2.17
N LEU A 41 1.72 6.22 -1.13
CA LEU A 41 2.36 6.11 0.18
C LEU A 41 3.70 5.38 0.16
N PRO A 42 3.89 4.23 -0.55
CA PRO A 42 5.17 3.51 -0.54
C PRO A 42 6.36 4.44 -0.88
N TYR A 43 6.27 5.14 -2.01
CA TYR A 43 7.32 6.04 -2.50
C TYR A 43 7.72 7.15 -1.51
N MET A 44 6.75 7.66 -0.75
CA MET A 44 6.97 8.80 0.16
C MET A 44 7.21 8.37 1.62
N MET A 45 7.12 7.08 1.93
CA MET A 45 7.08 6.57 3.29
C MET A 45 8.32 6.96 4.09
N TRP A 46 9.51 6.83 3.50
CA TRP A 46 10.75 7.27 4.16
C TRP A 46 10.69 8.75 4.55
N ARG A 47 10.24 9.62 3.65
CA ARG A 47 10.17 11.06 3.92
C ARG A 47 9.16 11.38 5.02
N ILE A 48 8.05 10.65 5.10
CA ILE A 48 6.98 10.88 6.10
C ILE A 48 7.55 10.79 7.53
N ASP A 49 8.41 9.83 7.83
CA ASP A 49 9.02 9.68 9.15
C ASP A 49 10.35 10.44 9.31
N HIS A 50 11.18 10.50 8.26
CA HIS A 50 12.57 10.95 8.36
C HIS A 50 12.82 12.40 7.94
N ARG A 51 11.78 13.15 7.53
CA ARG A 51 11.93 14.60 7.29
C ARG A 51 12.51 15.31 8.53
N ASN A 52 13.49 16.19 8.28
CA ASN A 52 14.21 16.95 9.30
C ASN A 52 14.88 16.07 10.36
N ALA A 53 15.45 14.91 9.99
CA ALA A 53 16.09 13.97 10.92
C ALA A 53 17.21 14.55 11.82
N TRP A 54 17.74 15.74 11.49
CA TRP A 54 18.67 16.49 12.34
C TRP A 54 17.99 17.06 13.62
N VAL A 55 16.67 17.21 13.61
CA VAL A 55 15.85 17.65 14.75
C VAL A 55 15.51 16.44 15.62
N LYS A 56 16.15 16.33 16.79
CA LYS A 56 15.97 15.23 17.74
C LYS A 56 14.77 15.45 18.69
N VAL A 57 13.60 15.71 18.11
CA VAL A 57 12.34 15.88 18.86
C VAL A 57 11.37 14.80 18.41
N PRO A 58 10.74 14.06 19.33
CA PRO A 58 9.75 13.07 18.95
C PRO A 58 8.57 13.72 18.22
N PRO A 59 7.88 12.98 17.32
CA PRO A 59 6.64 13.43 16.72
C PRO A 59 5.60 13.79 17.78
N LYS A 60 4.70 14.74 17.45
CA LYS A 60 3.64 15.21 18.36
C LYS A 60 2.29 14.51 18.13
N TYR A 61 2.22 13.54 17.23
CA TYR A 61 0.98 12.79 17.01
C TYR A 61 0.76 11.76 18.13
N PRO A 62 -0.50 11.35 18.40
CA PRO A 62 -0.81 10.38 19.46
C PRO A 62 -0.18 8.98 19.31
N ALA A 63 0.04 8.53 18.08
CA ALA A 63 0.61 7.20 17.81
C ALA A 63 1.99 7.00 18.46
N LYS A 64 2.23 5.80 18.99
CA LYS A 64 3.44 5.48 19.78
C LYS A 64 4.66 5.15 18.94
N ARG A 65 4.48 4.81 17.67
CA ARG A 65 5.54 4.38 16.73
C ARG A 65 5.53 5.21 15.46
N ARG A 66 6.44 4.88 14.53
CA ARG A 66 6.54 5.57 13.24
C ARG A 66 5.36 5.20 12.35
N ILE A 67 5.05 6.07 11.39
CA ILE A 67 3.99 5.82 10.42
C ILE A 67 4.32 4.59 9.57
N ALA A 68 5.58 4.43 9.15
CA ALA A 68 6.05 3.28 8.40
C ALA A 68 5.85 1.95 9.16
N ASP A 69 5.94 1.95 10.50
CA ASP A 69 5.76 0.74 11.29
C ASP A 69 4.30 0.25 11.18
N TYR A 70 3.32 1.17 11.26
CA TYR A 70 1.91 0.82 11.08
C TYR A 70 1.58 0.47 9.63
N PHE A 71 2.15 1.18 8.65
CA PHE A 71 1.96 0.84 7.24
C PHE A 71 2.43 -0.60 6.96
N ASN A 72 3.63 -0.96 7.42
CA ASN A 72 4.22 -2.28 7.21
C ASN A 72 3.58 -3.40 8.02
N GLU A 73 2.82 -3.10 9.07
CA GLU A 73 2.20 -4.12 9.91
C GLU A 73 0.69 -4.25 9.65
N ASN A 74 -0.01 -3.14 9.44
CA ASN A 74 -1.47 -3.10 9.38
C ASN A 74 -2.03 -3.00 7.97
N PHE A 75 -1.22 -2.63 6.97
CA PHE A 75 -1.73 -2.40 5.63
C PHE A 75 -1.36 -3.50 4.63
N TYR A 76 -2.27 -3.70 3.68
CA TYR A 76 -2.04 -4.33 2.39
C TYR A 76 -2.35 -3.28 1.31
N ILE A 77 -1.74 -3.43 0.14
CA ILE A 77 -2.04 -2.60 -1.03
C ILE A 77 -2.47 -3.47 -2.20
N THR A 78 -3.24 -2.92 -3.14
CA THR A 78 -3.63 -3.62 -4.36
C THR A 78 -3.14 -2.91 -5.63
N THR A 79 -3.08 -3.63 -6.75
CA THR A 79 -2.65 -3.10 -8.05
C THR A 79 -3.75 -2.34 -8.81
N SER A 80 -4.94 -2.15 -8.22
CA SER A 80 -6.13 -1.61 -8.90
C SER A 80 -5.84 -0.31 -9.65
N GLY A 81 -6.12 -0.23 -10.95
CA GLY A 81 -5.89 0.96 -11.77
C GLY A 81 -4.47 1.55 -11.78
N ASN A 82 -3.46 0.80 -11.33
CA ASN A 82 -2.06 1.24 -11.32
C ASN A 82 -1.15 0.12 -11.86
N PHE A 83 -1.36 -0.19 -13.15
CA PHE A 83 -0.68 -1.25 -13.89
C PHE A 83 0.72 -0.81 -14.35
N ARG A 84 1.60 -0.52 -13.38
CA ARG A 84 2.94 0.03 -13.63
C ARG A 84 4.02 -0.79 -12.94
N THR A 85 4.86 -1.46 -13.73
CA THR A 85 5.95 -2.33 -13.23
C THR A 85 6.91 -1.60 -12.27
N GLN A 86 7.28 -0.35 -12.58
CA GLN A 86 8.18 0.42 -11.72
C GLN A 86 7.56 0.71 -10.35
N THR A 87 6.26 1.02 -10.30
CA THR A 87 5.53 1.27 -9.06
C THR A 87 5.37 -0.03 -8.26
N LEU A 88 5.16 -1.16 -8.93
CA LEU A 88 5.15 -2.47 -8.29
C LEU A 88 6.52 -2.81 -7.66
N ILE A 89 7.61 -2.58 -8.38
CA ILE A 89 8.97 -2.81 -7.86
C ILE A 89 9.25 -1.91 -6.65
N ASP A 90 8.94 -0.63 -6.72
CA ASP A 90 9.07 0.31 -5.59
C ASP A 90 8.31 -0.19 -4.35
N ALA A 91 7.04 -0.55 -4.52
CA ALA A 91 6.24 -1.07 -3.43
C ALA A 91 6.79 -2.41 -2.88
N MET A 92 7.28 -3.32 -3.73
CA MET A 92 7.91 -4.56 -3.28
C MET A 92 9.15 -4.30 -2.42
N LEU A 93 9.90 -3.23 -2.71
CA LEU A 93 11.07 -2.84 -1.93
C LEU A 93 10.72 -2.10 -0.64
N GLU A 94 9.56 -1.44 -0.58
CA GLU A 94 9.11 -0.66 0.59
C GLU A 94 8.22 -1.48 1.56
N ILE A 95 7.16 -2.13 1.09
CA ILE A 95 6.19 -2.87 1.93
C ILE A 95 6.36 -4.41 1.86
N GLY A 96 7.09 -4.90 0.85
CA GLY A 96 7.28 -6.33 0.62
C GLY A 96 6.13 -6.98 -0.17
N ALA A 97 6.48 -7.96 -1.01
CA ALA A 97 5.52 -8.65 -1.88
C ALA A 97 4.38 -9.36 -1.13
N ASP A 98 4.58 -9.75 0.13
CA ASP A 98 3.59 -10.45 0.96
C ASP A 98 2.38 -9.57 1.33
N ARG A 99 2.50 -8.26 1.11
CA ARG A 99 1.46 -7.26 1.41
C ARG A 99 0.87 -6.60 0.18
N ILE A 100 1.18 -7.13 -1.01
CA ILE A 100 0.64 -6.66 -2.28
C ILE A 100 -0.34 -7.69 -2.82
N LEU A 101 -1.50 -7.22 -3.31
CA LEU A 101 -2.58 -8.03 -3.86
C LEU A 101 -2.87 -7.61 -5.30
N PHE A 102 -3.13 -8.56 -6.19
CA PHE A 102 -3.67 -8.24 -7.51
C PHE A 102 -5.12 -7.74 -7.39
N SER A 103 -5.46 -6.69 -8.14
CA SER A 103 -6.82 -6.18 -8.33
C SER A 103 -6.91 -5.35 -9.60
N THR A 104 -8.11 -5.26 -10.17
CA THR A 104 -8.33 -4.60 -11.48
C THR A 104 -8.92 -3.20 -11.36
N ASP A 105 -9.91 -3.00 -10.49
CA ASP A 105 -10.83 -1.83 -10.50
C ASP A 105 -11.92 -1.88 -11.59
N TRP A 106 -12.32 -3.08 -12.02
CA TRP A 106 -13.49 -3.26 -12.89
C TRP A 106 -14.78 -2.72 -12.21
N PRO A 107 -15.64 -1.95 -12.90
CA PRO A 107 -15.69 -1.71 -14.34
C PRO A 107 -15.02 -0.43 -14.83
N PHE A 108 -14.27 0.27 -13.99
CA PHE A 108 -13.57 1.50 -14.39
C PHE A 108 -12.31 1.20 -15.21
N GLU A 109 -11.66 0.06 -14.92
CA GLU A 109 -10.53 -0.46 -15.66
C GLU A 109 -10.85 -1.84 -16.25
N ASN A 110 -10.38 -2.07 -17.47
CA ASN A 110 -10.56 -3.32 -18.19
C ASN A 110 -9.83 -4.48 -17.50
N ILE A 111 -10.51 -5.63 -17.40
CA ILE A 111 -9.93 -6.84 -16.78
C ILE A 111 -8.71 -7.31 -17.56
N ASP A 112 -8.78 -7.31 -18.89
CA ASP A 112 -7.70 -7.71 -19.79
C ASP A 112 -6.46 -6.82 -19.64
N HIS A 113 -6.63 -5.49 -19.53
CA HIS A 113 -5.50 -4.58 -19.29
C HIS A 113 -4.73 -4.92 -18.00
N ALA A 114 -5.46 -5.22 -16.92
CA ALA A 114 -4.88 -5.58 -15.65
C ALA A 114 -4.18 -6.95 -15.71
N ALA A 115 -4.84 -7.95 -16.29
CA ALA A 115 -4.32 -9.31 -16.39
C ALA A 115 -3.08 -9.38 -17.28
N ASP A 116 -3.14 -8.82 -18.49
CA ASP A 116 -2.02 -8.84 -19.44
C ASP A 116 -0.78 -8.14 -18.88
N TRP A 117 -0.97 -7.01 -18.18
CA TRP A 117 0.13 -6.36 -17.47
C TRP A 117 0.68 -7.24 -16.35
N PHE A 118 -0.18 -7.81 -15.52
CA PHE A 118 0.25 -8.57 -14.35
C PHE A 118 0.93 -9.88 -14.75
N ASP A 119 0.55 -10.50 -15.87
CA ASP A 119 1.21 -11.69 -16.40
C ASP A 119 2.60 -11.38 -16.97
N THR A 120 2.83 -10.15 -17.45
CA THR A 120 4.08 -9.75 -18.12
C THR A 120 5.01 -8.88 -17.26
N THR A 121 4.57 -8.40 -16.10
CA THR A 121 5.40 -7.55 -15.23
C THR A 121 6.65 -8.29 -14.72
N THR A 122 7.77 -7.57 -14.60
CA THR A 122 9.11 -8.11 -14.35
C THR A 122 9.35 -8.38 -12.86
N ILE A 123 8.72 -9.42 -12.32
CA ILE A 123 8.88 -9.91 -10.95
C ILE A 123 9.19 -11.42 -10.95
N SER A 124 9.57 -11.97 -9.80
CA SER A 124 9.76 -13.41 -9.67
C SER A 124 8.42 -14.15 -9.79
N GLU A 125 8.44 -15.37 -10.33
CA GLU A 125 7.22 -16.20 -10.42
C GLU A 125 6.64 -16.55 -9.03
N ALA A 126 7.50 -16.64 -8.02
CA ALA A 126 7.06 -16.82 -6.63
C ALA A 126 6.26 -15.60 -6.13
N ASP A 127 6.74 -14.38 -6.41
CA ASP A 127 6.01 -13.17 -6.03
C ASP A 127 4.76 -12.97 -6.88
N ARG A 128 4.79 -13.34 -8.17
CA ARG A 128 3.60 -13.32 -9.04
C ARG A 128 2.49 -14.22 -8.48
N ALA A 129 2.83 -15.44 -8.04
CA ALA A 129 1.88 -16.36 -7.41
C ALA A 129 1.34 -15.82 -6.08
N LYS A 130 2.18 -15.16 -5.27
CA LYS A 130 1.77 -14.52 -4.02
C LYS A 130 0.77 -13.39 -4.25
N ILE A 131 1.17 -12.41 -5.06
CA ILE A 131 0.40 -11.20 -5.33
C ILE A 131 -0.88 -11.55 -6.09
N GLY A 132 -0.79 -12.43 -7.08
CA GLY A 132 -1.92 -12.83 -7.92
C GLY A 132 -2.95 -13.71 -7.23
N ARG A 133 -2.59 -14.38 -6.12
CA ARG A 133 -3.48 -15.36 -5.49
C ARG A 133 -3.26 -15.57 -4.00
N THR A 134 -2.09 -16.07 -3.59
CA THR A 134 -1.99 -16.68 -2.25
C THR A 134 -2.09 -15.67 -1.11
N ASN A 135 -1.64 -14.42 -1.31
CA ASN A 135 -1.80 -13.36 -0.30
C ASN A 135 -3.27 -13.09 -0.01
N ALA A 136 -4.10 -12.94 -1.06
CA ALA A 136 -5.54 -12.72 -0.89
C ALA A 136 -6.22 -13.92 -0.23
N LYS A 137 -5.87 -15.14 -0.65
CA LYS A 137 -6.36 -16.38 -0.01
C LYS A 137 -6.09 -16.40 1.49
N LEU A 138 -4.86 -16.10 1.89
CA LEU A 138 -4.47 -16.07 3.30
C LEU A 138 -5.18 -14.94 4.08
N LEU A 139 -5.29 -13.75 3.49
CA LEU A 139 -5.90 -12.60 4.15
C LEU A 139 -7.41 -12.78 4.37
N PHE A 140 -8.12 -13.34 3.38
CA PHE A 140 -9.57 -13.50 3.41
C PHE A 140 -10.04 -14.90 3.87
N GLY A 141 -9.12 -15.84 4.10
CA GLY A 141 -9.46 -17.19 4.56
C GLY A 141 -10.21 -18.04 3.51
N ILE A 142 -9.87 -17.88 2.23
CA ILE A 142 -10.46 -18.59 1.09
C ILE A 142 -9.46 -19.52 0.40
#